data_AF-A0AAN7YG60-F1
#
_entry.id   AF-A0AAN7YG60-F1
#
_cell.length_a   1.000
_cell.length_b   1.000
_cell.length_c   1.000
_cell.angle_alpha   90.00
_cell.angle_beta   90.00
_cell.angle_gamma   90.00
#
_symmetry.space_group_name_H-M   'P 1'
#
loop_
_entity.id
_entity.type
_entity.pdbx_description
1 polymer ?
#
loop_
_entity_poly.entity_id
_entity_poly.type
_entity_poly.pdbx_seq_one_letter_code
_entity_poly.pdbx_strand_id
1 'polypeptide(L)'
;MEEDRAMADLGPTVSAELNGDPEAAEKKPKRRYIGRKAAEAKAVARAEQNGGGGIEDSGAIQAAPRRRPARALNNVPDEILHDVAINEAIALLPKNYNFEIHKTIHRIRTAGATKIALQMPEGLLLFATTISDILTQFCPGASTLIMGDVTYGACCIDDYTARALGCDLLVHYAHSCLIPVNVTAIKTLYVFVDIQIDIEHLLATISRNFKPGSTIAMVGTIQFNATLHGTAPPLREAGYNVLIPQITPLSKGEILGCTSPNLSKELEKIDCILYLGDGRFHLESAMIHNPSLPAYRYDPYSRRLTRETYDHDTLLSDRSKALIQAKSAKKWGLILGSLGRQGNPHTMTLIENHLTERGIPWVNLLLSEIFPGKLAMMSDVECWVQVACPRLSIDWGYAFPKPLLTPYEALVALGGRQGWDLKAGGDGRYPMDYYGKEGLGRVRVEETGVRRVKAVA
;
A
#
# COMPACT_ATOMS: atom_id res chain seq x y z
N MET A 1 -27.96 -32.77 1.91
CA MET A 1 -26.63 -32.13 1.96
C MET A 1 -26.04 -31.90 0.57
N GLU A 2 -26.09 -32.87 -0.35
CA GLU A 2 -25.72 -32.62 -1.76
C GLU A 2 -26.84 -31.91 -2.54
N GLU A 3 -28.10 -32.25 -2.30
CA GLU A 3 -29.25 -31.55 -2.90
C GLU A 3 -29.31 -30.06 -2.51
N ASP A 4 -28.92 -29.72 -1.27
CA ASP A 4 -28.83 -28.33 -0.81
C ASP A 4 -27.75 -27.51 -1.55
N ARG A 5 -26.73 -28.16 -2.13
CA ARG A 5 -25.70 -27.48 -2.94
C ARG A 5 -26.23 -27.12 -4.33
N ALA A 6 -27.13 -27.91 -4.89
CA ALA A 6 -27.68 -27.69 -6.23
C ALA A 6 -28.61 -26.46 -6.32
N MET A 7 -29.16 -25.99 -5.19
CA MET A 7 -30.02 -24.80 -5.13
C MET A 7 -29.27 -23.47 -5.02
N ALA A 8 -27.93 -23.49 -4.87
CA ALA A 8 -27.13 -22.29 -4.59
C ALA A 8 -26.41 -21.68 -5.80
N ASP A 9 -26.38 -22.37 -6.94
CA ASP A 9 -25.64 -21.92 -8.13
C ASP A 9 -26.56 -21.34 -9.20
N LEU A 10 -26.53 -20.00 -9.32
CA LEU A 10 -27.27 -19.22 -10.33
C LEU A 10 -26.34 -18.18 -10.99
N GLY A 11 -25.08 -18.54 -11.23
CA GLY A 11 -24.12 -17.74 -12.00
C GLY A 11 -24.15 -18.03 -13.50
N PRO A 12 -24.11 -17.03 -14.39
CA PRO A 12 -23.98 -17.26 -15.82
C PRO A 12 -22.54 -17.67 -16.20
N THR A 13 -22.40 -18.74 -16.97
CA THR A 13 -21.10 -19.24 -17.46
C THR A 13 -20.48 -18.30 -18.51
N VAL A 14 -19.25 -17.83 -18.28
CA VAL A 14 -18.54 -16.90 -19.19
C VAL A 14 -17.55 -17.67 -20.09
N SER A 15 -17.53 -17.36 -21.37
CA SER A 15 -16.67 -18.01 -22.39
C SER A 15 -15.25 -17.43 -22.45
N ALA A 16 -14.26 -18.29 -22.71
CA ALA A 16 -12.84 -17.98 -22.56
C ALA A 16 -12.15 -17.39 -23.82
N GLU A 17 -12.59 -16.23 -24.31
CA GLU A 17 -12.00 -15.55 -25.50
C GLU A 17 -11.71 -14.05 -25.28
N LEU A 18 -10.97 -13.68 -24.22
CA LEU A 18 -10.43 -12.33 -24.03
C LEU A 18 -8.98 -12.35 -23.51
N ASN A 19 -8.01 -12.48 -24.42
CA ASN A 19 -6.58 -12.33 -24.16
C ASN A 19 -5.83 -11.87 -25.43
N GLY A 20 -5.40 -10.61 -25.51
CA GLY A 20 -4.60 -10.13 -26.64
C GLY A 20 -4.39 -8.61 -26.71
N ASP A 21 -3.30 -8.11 -26.12
CA ASP A 21 -2.78 -6.74 -26.29
C ASP A 21 -1.46 -6.73 -27.09
N PRO A 22 -1.22 -5.74 -27.99
CA PRO A 22 0.07 -5.55 -28.65
C PRO A 22 0.87 -4.28 -28.24
N GLU A 23 2.19 -4.44 -28.29
CA GLU A 23 3.30 -3.51 -28.02
C GLU A 23 3.48 -2.34 -29.04
N ALA A 24 4.37 -1.33 -28.89
CA ALA A 24 5.08 -0.68 -27.76
C ALA A 24 5.87 0.58 -28.27
N ALA A 25 6.76 1.15 -27.44
CA ALA A 25 7.90 2.04 -27.84
C ALA A 25 7.59 3.47 -28.41
N GLU A 26 8.50 4.47 -28.52
CA GLU A 26 9.77 4.78 -27.80
C GLU A 26 10.37 6.20 -28.05
N LYS A 27 11.43 6.56 -27.28
CA LYS A 27 12.62 7.42 -27.61
C LYS A 27 12.59 8.98 -27.55
N LYS A 28 13.12 9.53 -26.43
CA LYS A 28 14.41 10.30 -26.27
C LYS A 28 14.68 11.59 -27.12
N PRO A 29 15.82 12.35 -27.01
CA PRO A 29 16.98 12.36 -26.05
C PRO A 29 17.48 13.75 -25.53
N LYS A 30 18.40 13.76 -24.52
CA LYS A 30 19.50 14.77 -24.24
C LYS A 30 19.06 16.20 -23.78
N ARG A 31 19.86 17.11 -23.16
CA ARG A 31 21.17 17.22 -22.39
C ARG A 31 21.28 18.69 -21.86
N ARG A 32 22.21 19.21 -21.02
CA ARG A 32 23.08 18.76 -19.88
C ARG A 32 24.05 19.92 -19.49
N TYR A 33 23.98 20.51 -18.28
CA TYR A 33 25.12 21.24 -17.65
C TYR A 33 24.94 21.54 -16.14
N ILE A 34 25.96 22.11 -15.47
CA ILE A 34 26.24 22.03 -14.02
C ILE A 34 26.59 23.42 -13.43
N GLY A 35 26.18 23.69 -12.18
CA GLY A 35 26.61 24.87 -11.40
C GLY A 35 27.06 24.51 -9.98
N ARG A 36 28.36 24.66 -9.67
CA ARG A 36 29.00 24.17 -8.42
C ARG A 36 29.33 25.34 -7.47
N LYS A 37 28.43 25.70 -6.54
CA LYS A 37 28.72 26.70 -5.49
C LYS A 37 27.92 26.64 -4.16
N ALA A 38 27.03 25.66 -3.97
CA ALA A 38 26.17 25.59 -2.78
C ALA A 38 26.70 24.67 -1.64
N ALA A 39 27.87 24.04 -1.81
CA ALA A 39 28.37 23.01 -0.90
C ALA A 39 29.12 23.56 0.33
N GLU A 40 29.82 24.70 0.18
CA GLU A 40 30.77 25.20 1.20
C GLU A 40 30.06 25.95 2.34
N ALA A 41 28.93 26.60 2.07
CA ALA A 41 28.17 27.38 3.05
C ALA A 41 27.58 26.56 4.23
N LYS A 42 27.48 25.23 4.11
CA LYS A 42 26.93 24.35 5.15
C LYS A 42 27.96 23.70 6.07
N ALA A 43 29.27 23.89 5.82
CA ALA A 43 30.32 23.36 6.69
C ALA A 43 30.52 24.21 7.96
N VAL A 44 30.41 25.53 7.84
CA VAL A 44 30.73 26.49 8.92
C VAL A 44 29.69 26.46 10.05
N ALA A 45 28.40 26.50 9.70
CA ALA A 45 27.28 26.64 10.65
C ALA A 45 27.03 25.43 11.58
N ARG A 46 27.94 24.45 11.65
CA ARG A 46 27.80 23.24 12.48
C ARG A 46 28.85 23.11 13.59
N ALA A 47 29.77 24.07 13.71
CA ALA A 47 30.84 24.05 14.71
C ALA A 47 30.46 24.72 16.05
N GLU A 48 29.47 25.62 16.07
CA GLU A 48 29.29 26.61 17.15
C GLU A 48 28.31 26.20 18.28
N GLN A 49 27.69 25.02 18.21
CA GLN A 49 26.55 24.66 19.09
C GLN A 49 26.85 23.72 20.28
N ASN A 50 28.11 23.34 20.55
CA ASN A 50 28.45 22.41 21.65
C ASN A 50 29.56 22.94 22.57
N GLY A 51 29.19 23.48 23.75
CA GLY A 51 30.13 23.74 24.85
C GLY A 51 29.51 24.53 26.02
N GLY A 52 29.59 24.01 27.26
CA GLY A 52 29.17 24.73 28.48
C GLY A 52 28.59 23.80 29.56
N GLY A 53 29.36 23.50 30.61
CA GLY A 53 29.06 22.42 31.55
C GLY A 53 28.18 22.73 32.77
N GLY A 54 27.90 21.65 33.53
CA GLY A 54 28.16 21.61 34.97
C GLY A 54 26.97 21.66 35.96
N ILE A 55 26.56 20.46 36.42
CA ILE A 55 26.10 20.13 37.80
C ILE A 55 24.86 20.88 38.39
N GLU A 56 24.26 20.55 39.55
CA GLU A 56 24.49 19.56 40.65
C GLU A 56 23.18 18.85 41.10
N ASP A 57 23.31 17.91 42.05
CA ASP A 57 22.34 17.47 43.08
C ASP A 57 21.26 16.36 42.82
N SER A 58 20.98 15.71 43.96
CA SER A 58 20.27 14.50 44.39
C SER A 58 18.91 14.09 43.79
N GLY A 59 18.65 12.78 43.84
CA GLY A 59 17.29 12.21 43.80
C GLY A 59 17.24 10.75 43.37
N ALA A 60 16.80 9.83 44.25
CA ALA A 60 16.77 8.40 43.95
C ALA A 60 15.75 8.04 42.84
N ILE A 61 16.23 7.52 41.71
CA ILE A 61 15.39 6.99 40.62
C ILE A 61 15.61 5.47 40.53
N GLN A 62 14.52 4.70 40.61
CA GLN A 62 14.57 3.26 40.36
C GLN A 62 15.09 2.97 38.95
N ALA A 63 16.09 2.10 38.83
CA ALA A 63 16.68 1.76 37.54
C ALA A 63 15.66 1.03 36.66
N ALA A 64 14.99 1.79 35.77
CA ALA A 64 14.05 1.24 34.80
C ALA A 64 14.72 0.10 34.02
N PRO A 65 14.04 -1.05 33.82
CA PRO A 65 14.66 -2.23 33.23
C PRO A 65 15.23 -1.88 31.84
N ARG A 66 16.53 -2.15 31.65
CA ARG A 66 17.29 -1.79 30.45
C ARG A 66 16.51 -2.17 29.19
N ARG A 67 15.92 -1.18 28.50
CA ARG A 67 15.30 -1.37 27.18
C ARG A 67 16.36 -1.95 26.26
N ARG A 68 16.21 -3.22 25.86
CA ARG A 68 17.11 -3.86 24.90
C ARG A 68 17.13 -2.99 23.62
N PRO A 69 18.30 -2.66 23.06
CA PRO A 69 18.36 -1.84 21.85
C PRO A 69 17.65 -2.60 20.72
N ALA A 70 16.90 -1.90 19.86
CA ALA A 70 16.02 -2.54 18.88
C ALA A 70 16.73 -3.54 17.94
N ARG A 71 18.04 -3.38 17.69
CA ARG A 71 18.87 -4.35 16.96
C ARG A 71 18.87 -5.75 17.60
N ALA A 72 18.87 -5.84 18.93
CA ALA A 72 18.91 -7.11 19.67
C ALA A 72 17.58 -7.90 19.67
N LEU A 73 16.53 -7.38 19.03
CA LEU A 73 15.24 -8.06 18.83
C LEU A 73 15.08 -8.64 17.41
N ASN A 74 15.97 -8.27 16.47
CA ASN A 74 15.95 -8.78 15.10
C ASN A 74 17.02 -9.86 14.85
N ASN A 75 18.00 -10.00 15.74
CA ASN A 75 18.99 -11.08 15.68
C ASN A 75 18.35 -12.38 16.19
N VAL A 76 18.04 -13.30 15.27
CA VAL A 76 17.67 -14.68 15.58
C VAL A 76 18.86 -15.38 16.25
N PRO A 77 18.70 -16.03 17.42
CA PRO A 77 19.74 -16.82 18.06
C PRO A 77 20.19 -18.01 17.21
N ASP A 78 21.47 -18.37 17.30
CA ASP A 78 22.06 -19.51 16.56
C ASP A 78 21.38 -20.84 16.87
N GLU A 79 20.88 -21.02 18.10
CA GLU A 79 20.07 -22.15 18.58
C GLU A 79 18.70 -22.31 17.88
N ILE A 80 18.22 -21.29 17.16
CA ILE A 80 17.03 -21.36 16.31
C ILE A 80 17.45 -21.41 14.85
N LEU A 81 18.44 -20.59 14.45
CA LEU A 81 18.89 -20.47 13.07
C LEU A 81 19.51 -21.77 12.51
N HIS A 82 20.26 -22.50 13.34
CA HIS A 82 20.98 -23.72 12.95
C HIS A 82 20.34 -25.02 13.47
N ASP A 83 19.12 -24.95 14.04
CA ASP A 83 18.37 -26.14 14.45
C ASP A 83 17.99 -26.98 13.22
N VAL A 84 18.39 -28.25 13.21
CA VAL A 84 18.21 -29.15 12.05
C VAL A 84 16.72 -29.40 11.77
N ALA A 85 15.92 -29.66 12.81
CA ALA A 85 14.51 -29.99 12.66
C ALA A 85 13.68 -28.76 12.23
N ILE A 86 14.01 -27.57 12.74
CA ILE A 86 13.41 -26.30 12.26
C ILE A 86 13.71 -26.10 10.77
N ASN A 87 14.96 -26.31 10.34
CA ASN A 87 15.36 -26.12 8.94
C ASN A 87 14.78 -27.19 8.00
N GLU A 88 14.67 -28.45 8.43
CA GLU A 88 13.99 -29.52 7.69
C GLU A 88 12.50 -29.23 7.51
N ALA A 89 11.81 -28.76 8.55
CA ALA A 89 10.40 -28.42 8.47
C ALA A 89 10.15 -27.16 7.61
N ILE A 90 11.04 -26.16 7.68
CA ILE A 90 11.00 -24.98 6.78
C ILE A 90 11.23 -25.38 5.31
N ALA A 91 11.99 -26.44 5.02
CA ALA A 91 12.23 -26.91 3.66
C ALA A 91 10.98 -27.50 2.97
N LEU A 92 9.86 -27.66 3.68
CA LEU A 92 8.53 -27.96 3.12
C LEU A 92 7.88 -26.73 2.46
N LEU A 93 8.34 -25.52 2.78
CA LEU A 93 7.87 -24.26 2.16
C LEU A 93 8.68 -23.98 0.87
N PRO A 94 8.11 -23.27 -0.11
CA PRO A 94 8.80 -22.99 -1.37
C PRO A 94 10.05 -22.14 -1.14
N LYS A 95 11.22 -22.70 -1.48
CA LYS A 95 12.55 -22.16 -1.13
C LYS A 95 12.84 -20.73 -1.61
N ASN A 96 12.10 -20.25 -2.61
CA ASN A 96 12.23 -18.89 -3.13
C ASN A 96 11.33 -17.87 -2.41
N TYR A 97 10.57 -18.25 -1.37
CA TYR A 97 9.76 -17.36 -0.53
C TYR A 97 10.30 -17.31 0.90
N ASN A 98 10.68 -16.13 1.39
CA ASN A 98 11.18 -15.96 2.75
C ASN A 98 10.06 -15.62 3.75
N PHE A 99 9.45 -16.66 4.33
CA PHE A 99 8.43 -16.53 5.39
C PHE A 99 8.98 -16.15 6.78
N GLU A 100 10.27 -15.83 6.92
CA GLU A 100 10.94 -15.43 8.17
C GLU A 100 10.60 -16.32 9.39
N ILE A 101 10.51 -17.65 9.18
CA ILE A 101 9.99 -18.58 10.20
C ILE A 101 10.86 -18.59 11.47
N HIS A 102 12.19 -18.61 11.36
CA HIS A 102 13.09 -18.56 12.53
C HIS A 102 12.88 -17.30 13.39
N LYS A 103 12.66 -16.14 12.75
CA LYS A 103 12.34 -14.86 13.39
C LYS A 103 10.95 -14.89 14.02
N THR A 104 10.00 -15.59 13.41
CA THR A 104 8.65 -15.80 13.96
C THR A 104 8.69 -16.68 15.22
N ILE A 105 9.38 -17.82 15.17
CA ILE A 105 9.64 -18.69 16.33
C ILE A 105 10.34 -17.92 17.45
N HIS A 106 11.42 -17.19 17.14
CA HIS A 106 12.12 -16.34 18.11
C HIS A 106 11.18 -15.28 18.72
N ARG A 107 10.30 -14.67 17.91
CA ARG A 107 9.36 -13.64 18.37
C ARG A 107 8.28 -14.22 19.29
N ILE A 108 7.77 -15.42 19.01
CA ILE A 108 6.80 -16.12 19.87
C ILE A 108 7.46 -16.45 21.21
N ARG A 109 8.59 -17.16 21.19
CA ARG A 109 9.35 -17.57 22.38
C ARG A 109 9.73 -16.37 23.26
N THR A 110 10.25 -15.28 22.69
CA THR A 110 10.64 -14.08 23.46
C THR A 110 9.48 -13.19 23.89
N ALA A 111 8.31 -13.28 23.25
CA ALA A 111 7.12 -12.52 23.64
C ALA A 111 6.26 -13.22 24.70
N GLY A 112 6.55 -14.49 25.02
CA GLY A 112 5.72 -15.35 25.86
C GLY A 112 4.32 -15.57 25.26
N ALA A 113 4.22 -15.62 23.93
CA ALA A 113 2.93 -15.70 23.24
C ALA A 113 2.40 -17.15 23.22
N THR A 114 1.17 -17.33 23.70
CA THR A 114 0.47 -18.63 23.83
C THR A 114 -0.63 -18.81 22.78
N LYS A 115 -1.20 -17.72 22.26
CA LYS A 115 -2.15 -17.76 21.15
C LYS A 115 -1.77 -16.77 20.05
N ILE A 116 -1.54 -17.27 18.83
CA ILE A 116 -1.00 -16.51 17.71
C ILE A 116 -2.01 -16.48 16.57
N ALA A 117 -2.45 -15.28 16.19
CA ALA A 117 -3.20 -15.07 14.95
C ALA A 117 -2.24 -15.07 13.75
N LEU A 118 -2.58 -15.80 12.69
CA LEU A 118 -1.86 -15.84 11.42
C LEU A 118 -2.78 -15.25 10.34
N GLN A 119 -2.43 -14.07 9.82
CA GLN A 119 -3.19 -13.39 8.76
C GLN A 119 -2.35 -13.34 7.47
N MET A 120 -2.92 -13.82 6.37
CA MET A 120 -2.26 -13.97 5.08
C MET A 120 -3.19 -13.51 3.95
N PRO A 121 -2.69 -12.93 2.85
CA PRO A 121 -3.49 -12.81 1.62
C PRO A 121 -3.78 -14.19 1.04
N GLU A 122 -4.77 -14.23 0.14
CA GLU A 122 -5.36 -15.47 -0.40
C GLU A 122 -4.30 -16.32 -1.12
N GLY A 123 -3.40 -15.67 -1.86
CA GLY A 123 -2.27 -16.30 -2.55
C GLY A 123 -1.20 -16.92 -1.65
N LEU A 124 -1.29 -16.78 -0.32
CA LEU A 124 -0.43 -17.47 0.66
C LEU A 124 -1.20 -18.40 1.60
N LEU A 125 -2.54 -18.44 1.57
CA LEU A 125 -3.33 -19.31 2.46
C LEU A 125 -3.02 -20.80 2.28
N LEU A 126 -2.56 -21.23 1.10
CA LEU A 126 -2.09 -22.60 0.86
C LEU A 126 -0.89 -23.04 1.73
N PHE A 127 -0.18 -22.10 2.35
CA PHE A 127 0.92 -22.37 3.28
C PHE A 127 0.51 -22.26 4.76
N ALA A 128 -0.72 -21.83 5.05
CA ALA A 128 -1.15 -21.44 6.40
C ALA A 128 -1.15 -22.63 7.38
N THR A 129 -1.54 -23.82 6.95
CA THR A 129 -1.48 -25.05 7.76
C THR A 129 -0.05 -25.47 8.04
N THR A 130 0.80 -25.58 7.01
CA THR A 130 2.22 -25.92 7.18
C THR A 130 2.93 -24.94 8.13
N ILE A 131 2.69 -23.63 7.99
CA ILE A 131 3.22 -22.61 8.88
C ILE A 131 2.65 -22.75 10.30
N SER A 132 1.35 -23.03 10.43
CA SER A 132 0.69 -23.29 11.72
C SER A 132 1.32 -24.48 12.46
N ASP A 133 1.57 -25.58 11.77
CA ASP A 133 2.11 -26.82 12.33
C ASP A 133 3.56 -26.61 12.78
N ILE A 134 4.39 -25.97 11.94
CA ILE A 134 5.78 -25.61 12.27
C ILE A 134 5.82 -24.71 13.52
N LEU A 135 5.00 -23.64 13.57
CA LEU A 135 5.01 -22.72 14.71
C LEU A 135 4.53 -23.39 16.00
N THR A 136 3.56 -24.30 15.92
CA THR A 136 3.06 -25.07 17.07
C THR A 136 4.09 -26.10 17.55
N GLN A 137 4.74 -26.82 16.64
CA GLN A 137 5.80 -27.79 16.95
C GLN A 137 7.01 -27.15 17.64
N PHE A 138 7.47 -25.99 17.13
CA PHE A 138 8.70 -25.35 17.63
C PHE A 138 8.46 -24.23 18.66
N CYS A 139 7.21 -23.98 19.06
CA CYS A 139 6.85 -23.16 20.21
C CYS A 139 5.94 -23.95 21.19
N PRO A 140 6.50 -24.86 22.01
CA PRO A 140 5.69 -25.66 22.94
C PRO A 140 4.84 -24.80 23.88
N GLY A 141 3.55 -25.16 24.00
CA GLY A 141 2.56 -24.38 24.75
C GLY A 141 1.96 -23.18 23.99
N ALA A 142 2.39 -22.93 22.76
CA ALA A 142 1.72 -22.01 21.85
C ALA A 142 0.64 -22.73 21.02
N SER A 143 -0.33 -21.95 20.54
CA SER A 143 -1.41 -22.35 19.66
C SER A 143 -1.62 -21.29 18.57
N THR A 144 -2.04 -21.73 17.40
CA THR A 144 -2.24 -20.89 16.22
C THR A 144 -3.72 -20.72 15.89
N LEU A 145 -4.05 -19.60 15.25
CA LEU A 145 -5.36 -19.30 14.70
C LEU A 145 -5.16 -18.71 13.31
N ILE A 146 -5.49 -19.49 12.28
CA ILE A 146 -5.49 -19.00 10.89
C ILE A 146 -6.70 -18.08 10.71
N MET A 147 -6.46 -16.84 10.30
CA MET A 147 -7.52 -15.88 9.96
C MET A 147 -7.93 -16.10 8.50
N GLY A 148 -9.12 -16.65 8.29
CA GLY A 148 -9.63 -17.02 6.96
C GLY A 148 -10.36 -15.89 6.20
N ASP A 149 -10.51 -14.71 6.80
CA ASP A 149 -11.14 -13.55 6.17
C ASP A 149 -10.18 -12.83 5.20
N VAL A 150 -10.76 -12.22 4.16
CA VAL A 150 -10.05 -11.64 3.02
C VAL A 150 -9.04 -10.55 3.43
N THR A 151 -7.83 -10.61 2.89
CA THR A 151 -6.70 -9.75 3.30
C THR A 151 -5.99 -9.12 2.09
N TYR A 152 -6.65 -8.12 1.48
CA TYR A 152 -6.15 -7.38 0.31
C TYR A 152 -4.87 -6.53 0.52
N GLY A 153 -4.31 -6.48 1.74
CA GLY A 153 -3.15 -5.63 2.05
C GLY A 153 -3.00 -5.30 3.53
N ALA A 154 -1.90 -4.63 3.90
CA ALA A 154 -1.65 -4.17 5.29
C ALA A 154 -2.71 -3.20 5.84
N CYS A 155 -3.49 -2.53 4.98
CA CYS A 155 -4.65 -1.76 5.41
C CYS A 155 -5.79 -2.63 5.98
N CYS A 156 -5.79 -3.92 5.67
CA CYS A 156 -6.74 -4.93 6.16
C CYS A 156 -6.23 -5.65 7.42
N ILE A 157 -5.16 -5.17 8.07
CA ILE A 157 -4.66 -5.78 9.32
C ILE A 157 -5.76 -5.82 10.37
N ASP A 158 -6.10 -7.02 10.84
CA ASP A 158 -7.21 -7.22 11.78
C ASP A 158 -6.72 -7.52 13.20
N ASP A 159 -6.19 -6.46 13.83
CA ASP A 159 -5.87 -6.50 15.26
C ASP A 159 -7.11 -6.40 16.16
N TYR A 160 -8.32 -6.18 15.60
CA TYR A 160 -9.56 -6.16 16.38
C TYR A 160 -10.04 -7.57 16.68
N THR A 161 -10.24 -8.41 15.65
CA THR A 161 -10.68 -9.81 15.83
C THR A 161 -9.62 -10.64 16.54
N ALA A 162 -8.34 -10.46 16.22
CA ALA A 162 -7.25 -11.13 16.93
C ALA A 162 -7.29 -10.85 18.45
N ARG A 163 -7.62 -9.62 18.87
CA ARG A 163 -7.79 -9.27 20.30
C ARG A 163 -9.10 -9.78 20.89
N ALA A 164 -10.20 -9.73 20.15
CA ALA A 164 -11.49 -10.26 20.58
C ALA A 164 -11.44 -11.77 20.86
N LEU A 165 -10.61 -12.50 20.09
CA LEU A 165 -10.35 -13.93 20.25
C LEU A 165 -9.21 -14.24 21.24
N GLY A 166 -8.64 -13.23 21.92
CA GLY A 166 -7.64 -13.41 22.96
C GLY A 166 -6.24 -13.83 22.48
N CYS A 167 -5.83 -13.42 21.27
CA CYS A 167 -4.48 -13.67 20.79
C CYS A 167 -3.44 -12.72 21.42
N ASP A 168 -2.24 -13.23 21.70
CA ASP A 168 -1.10 -12.50 22.24
C ASP A 168 -0.29 -11.77 21.17
N LEU A 169 -0.28 -12.33 19.96
CA LEU A 169 0.53 -11.94 18.81
C LEU A 169 -0.30 -12.10 17.53
N LEU A 170 -0.21 -11.13 16.63
CA LEU A 170 -0.66 -11.22 15.24
C LEU A 170 0.57 -11.25 14.33
N VAL A 171 0.67 -12.28 13.48
CA VAL A 171 1.65 -12.36 12.39
C VAL A 171 0.92 -12.06 11.08
N HIS A 172 1.27 -10.95 10.43
CA HIS A 172 0.65 -10.48 9.19
C HIS A 172 1.67 -10.63 8.04
N TYR A 173 1.33 -11.46 7.06
CA TYR A 173 2.23 -11.83 5.97
C TYR A 173 2.06 -10.95 4.71
N ALA A 174 3.05 -11.03 3.81
CA ALA A 174 3.13 -10.42 2.48
C ALA A 174 3.15 -8.89 2.38
N HIS A 175 2.94 -8.14 3.46
CA HIS A 175 2.74 -6.68 3.37
C HIS A 175 3.66 -5.88 4.29
N SER A 176 4.05 -4.68 3.84
CA SER A 176 4.80 -3.71 4.65
C SER A 176 3.93 -3.10 5.75
N CYS A 177 4.57 -2.50 6.77
CA CYS A 177 3.90 -1.93 7.92
C CYS A 177 3.26 -0.55 7.67
N LEU A 178 2.39 -0.45 6.65
CA LEU A 178 1.61 0.75 6.31
C LEU A 178 0.82 1.31 7.51
N ILE A 179 0.28 0.41 8.35
CA ILE A 179 -0.36 0.76 9.61
C ILE A 179 0.69 0.68 10.73
N PRO A 180 1.02 1.80 11.41
CA PRO A 180 2.03 1.82 12.46
C PRO A 180 1.71 0.86 13.62
N VAL A 181 2.72 0.12 14.07
CA VAL A 181 2.57 -0.91 15.14
C VAL A 181 2.20 -0.36 16.53
N ASN A 182 2.21 0.98 16.70
CA ASN A 182 1.69 1.65 17.90
C ASN A 182 0.19 2.01 17.80
N VAL A 183 -0.44 1.78 16.63
CA VAL A 183 -1.89 1.91 16.41
C VAL A 183 -2.59 0.56 16.56
N THR A 184 -1.90 -0.55 16.28
CA THR A 184 -2.36 -1.90 16.60
C THR A 184 -2.29 -2.14 18.11
N ALA A 185 -3.39 -2.60 18.72
CA ALA A 185 -3.50 -2.82 20.16
C ALA A 185 -3.10 -4.24 20.62
N ILE A 186 -2.50 -5.02 19.72
CA ILE A 186 -1.88 -6.34 19.93
C ILE A 186 -0.38 -6.26 19.60
N LYS A 187 0.44 -7.20 20.09
CA LYS A 187 1.79 -7.38 19.55
C LYS A 187 1.63 -7.78 18.07
N THR A 188 2.24 -7.02 17.16
CA THR A 188 2.19 -7.32 15.71
C THR A 188 3.59 -7.66 15.20
N LEU A 189 3.69 -8.69 14.36
CA LEU A 189 4.85 -9.01 13.54
C LEU A 189 4.43 -8.95 12.07
N TYR A 190 4.99 -8.01 11.30
CA TYR A 190 4.88 -8.03 9.85
C TYR A 190 6.00 -8.90 9.27
N VAL A 191 5.64 -9.81 8.36
CA VAL A 191 6.56 -10.64 7.56
C VAL A 191 6.32 -10.28 6.11
N PHE A 192 7.31 -9.65 5.46
CA PHE A 192 7.11 -9.08 4.12
C PHE A 192 7.01 -10.14 3.01
N VAL A 193 7.52 -11.35 3.26
CA VAL A 193 7.65 -12.45 2.28
C VAL A 193 8.42 -11.99 1.04
N ASP A 194 9.74 -11.85 1.20
CA ASP A 194 10.65 -11.57 0.09
C ASP A 194 10.70 -12.77 -0.86
N ILE A 195 10.56 -12.53 -2.17
CA ILE A 195 10.45 -13.54 -3.22
C ILE A 195 11.68 -13.44 -4.14
N GLN A 196 12.48 -14.51 -4.14
CA GLN A 196 13.64 -14.63 -5.01
C GLN A 196 13.20 -14.96 -6.44
N ILE A 197 13.84 -14.29 -7.40
CA ILE A 197 13.55 -14.36 -8.83
C ILE A 197 14.84 -14.41 -9.66
N ASP A 198 14.72 -14.66 -10.96
CA ASP A 198 15.85 -14.69 -11.88
C ASP A 198 16.37 -13.27 -12.20
N ILE A 199 17.40 -12.87 -11.45
CA ILE A 199 18.05 -11.55 -11.56
C ILE A 199 18.81 -11.41 -12.88
N GLU A 200 19.48 -12.46 -13.35
CA GLU A 200 20.24 -12.42 -14.60
C GLU A 200 19.31 -12.22 -15.81
N HIS A 201 18.18 -12.93 -15.84
CA HIS A 201 17.15 -12.74 -16.86
C HIS A 201 16.54 -11.33 -16.82
N LEU A 202 16.30 -10.76 -15.63
CA LEU A 202 15.84 -9.38 -15.48
C LEU A 202 16.86 -8.37 -16.03
N LEU A 203 18.14 -8.49 -15.66
CA LEU A 203 19.21 -7.61 -16.14
C LEU A 203 19.41 -7.71 -17.65
N ALA A 204 19.38 -8.93 -18.21
CA ALA A 204 19.45 -9.17 -19.65
C ALA A 204 18.23 -8.61 -20.39
N THR A 205 17.03 -8.76 -19.82
CA THR A 205 15.77 -8.23 -20.38
C THR A 205 15.76 -6.71 -20.40
N ILE A 206 16.23 -6.04 -19.34
CA ILE A 206 16.39 -4.58 -19.32
C ILE A 206 17.41 -4.16 -20.37
N SER A 207 18.57 -4.82 -20.42
CA SER A 207 19.68 -4.49 -21.32
C SER A 207 19.37 -4.70 -22.80
N ARG A 208 18.47 -5.63 -23.13
CA ARG A 208 17.98 -5.89 -24.49
C ARG A 208 16.99 -4.83 -24.98
N ASN A 209 16.13 -4.31 -24.09
CA ASN A 209 14.99 -3.47 -24.48
C ASN A 209 15.22 -1.96 -24.24
N PHE A 210 16.03 -1.58 -23.25
CA PHE A 210 16.34 -0.18 -22.95
C PHE A 210 17.77 0.16 -23.35
N LYS A 211 17.98 1.35 -23.93
CA LYS A 211 19.34 1.82 -24.29
C LYS A 211 20.08 2.37 -23.07
N PRO A 212 21.40 2.12 -22.90
CA PRO A 212 22.21 2.83 -21.91
C PRO A 212 22.03 4.35 -21.97
N GLY A 213 22.17 5.01 -20.82
CA GLY A 213 21.78 6.41 -20.61
C GLY A 213 20.26 6.63 -20.74
N SER A 214 19.44 5.64 -20.36
CA SER A 214 18.03 5.86 -20.03
C SER A 214 17.87 6.15 -18.55
N THR A 215 16.96 7.05 -18.19
CA THR A 215 16.57 7.24 -16.78
C THR A 215 15.33 6.42 -16.47
N ILE A 216 15.50 5.37 -15.67
CA ILE A 216 14.46 4.38 -15.37
C ILE A 216 14.03 4.55 -13.91
N ALA A 217 12.76 4.88 -13.68
CA ALA A 217 12.16 4.87 -12.35
C ALA A 217 11.71 3.45 -12.01
N MET A 218 12.52 2.73 -11.22
CA MET A 218 12.23 1.35 -10.82
C MET A 218 11.34 1.31 -9.58
N VAL A 219 10.20 0.64 -9.71
CA VAL A 219 9.18 0.45 -8.68
C VAL A 219 8.74 -1.02 -8.60
N GLY A 220 8.07 -1.41 -7.55
CA GLY A 220 7.62 -2.78 -7.30
C GLY A 220 6.76 -2.87 -6.05
N THR A 221 6.26 -4.05 -5.75
CA THR A 221 5.66 -4.36 -4.44
C THR A 221 6.74 -4.74 -3.42
N ILE A 222 6.36 -4.90 -2.14
CA ILE A 222 7.33 -5.18 -1.07
C ILE A 222 8.06 -6.52 -1.25
N GLN A 223 7.40 -7.52 -1.84
CA GLN A 223 7.94 -8.88 -2.00
C GLN A 223 9.13 -8.96 -2.96
N PHE A 224 9.28 -7.99 -3.87
CA PHE A 224 10.41 -7.91 -4.81
C PHE A 224 11.40 -6.80 -4.47
N ASN A 225 11.25 -6.14 -3.31
CA ASN A 225 11.98 -4.92 -2.99
C ASN A 225 13.50 -5.18 -2.86
N ALA A 226 13.92 -6.30 -2.25
CA ALA A 226 15.34 -6.63 -2.14
C ALA A 226 16.00 -6.83 -3.52
N THR A 227 15.34 -7.56 -4.43
CA THR A 227 15.81 -7.72 -5.81
C THR A 227 15.84 -6.38 -6.57
N LEU A 228 14.82 -5.53 -6.40
CA LEU A 228 14.77 -4.21 -7.02
C LEU A 228 16.01 -3.37 -6.64
N HIS A 229 16.38 -3.31 -5.36
CA HIS A 229 17.62 -2.65 -4.92
C HIS A 229 18.87 -3.37 -5.41
N GLY A 230 18.89 -4.71 -5.40
CA GLY A 230 20.02 -5.53 -5.86
C GLY A 230 20.35 -5.37 -7.35
N THR A 231 19.36 -5.11 -8.19
CA THR A 231 19.59 -4.84 -9.63
C THR A 231 20.17 -3.46 -9.93
N ALA A 232 20.04 -2.50 -9.00
CA ALA A 232 20.37 -1.11 -9.29
C ALA A 232 21.87 -0.80 -9.44
N PRO A 233 22.82 -1.44 -8.71
CA PRO A 233 24.24 -1.34 -9.01
C PRO A 233 24.65 -1.87 -10.40
N PRO A 234 24.38 -3.13 -10.80
CA PRO A 234 24.80 -3.62 -12.12
C PRO A 234 24.11 -2.89 -13.29
N LEU A 235 22.88 -2.39 -13.10
CA LEU A 235 22.26 -1.51 -14.10
C LEU A 235 22.97 -0.15 -14.22
N ARG A 236 23.47 0.44 -13.14
CA ARG A 236 24.28 1.67 -13.22
C ARG A 236 25.64 1.42 -13.87
N GLU A 237 26.24 0.25 -13.64
CA GLU A 237 27.47 -0.19 -14.31
C GLU A 237 27.25 -0.43 -15.82
N ALA A 238 26.09 -1.01 -16.20
CA ALA A 238 25.62 -1.08 -17.59
C ALA A 238 25.18 0.29 -18.18
N GLY A 239 25.29 1.37 -17.41
CA GLY A 239 25.10 2.75 -17.86
C GLY A 239 23.66 3.29 -17.78
N TYR A 240 22.75 2.67 -17.03
CA TYR A 240 21.39 3.18 -16.80
C TYR A 240 21.34 4.14 -15.60
N ASN A 241 20.61 5.25 -15.72
CA ASN A 241 20.34 6.13 -14.57
C ASN A 241 19.16 5.53 -13.79
N VAL A 242 19.44 4.57 -12.90
CA VAL A 242 18.39 3.94 -12.08
C VAL A 242 17.98 4.85 -10.93
N LEU A 243 16.76 5.40 -11.02
CA LEU A 243 16.06 6.05 -9.92
C LEU A 243 15.21 5.03 -9.18
N ILE A 244 15.29 5.01 -7.85
CA ILE A 244 14.37 4.26 -7.00
C ILE A 244 13.63 5.28 -6.12
N PRO A 245 12.40 5.70 -6.49
CA PRO A 245 11.67 6.76 -5.82
C PRO A 245 11.14 6.31 -4.45
N GLN A 246 10.59 7.24 -3.65
CA GLN A 246 9.97 6.91 -2.37
C GLN A 246 8.76 7.79 -2.08
N ILE A 247 7.69 7.19 -1.58
CA ILE A 247 6.54 7.90 -0.99
C ILE A 247 6.35 7.43 0.45
N THR A 248 6.88 8.19 1.42
CA THR A 248 6.80 7.83 2.84
C THR A 248 5.33 7.70 3.28
N PRO A 249 4.93 6.66 4.03
CA PRO A 249 5.79 5.77 4.82
C PRO A 249 6.40 4.57 4.08
N LEU A 250 6.09 4.34 2.79
CA LEU A 250 6.57 3.17 2.04
C LEU A 250 8.09 3.13 1.90
N SER A 251 8.60 1.93 1.65
CA SER A 251 10.00 1.65 1.35
C SER A 251 10.44 2.29 0.03
N LYS A 252 11.75 2.43 -0.20
CA LYS A 252 12.24 2.90 -1.50
C LYS A 252 11.89 1.88 -2.60
N GLY A 253 11.29 2.35 -3.68
CA GLY A 253 10.80 1.54 -4.80
C GLY A 253 9.46 0.87 -4.56
N GLU A 254 8.91 0.94 -3.35
CA GLU A 254 7.62 0.31 -3.03
C GLU A 254 6.45 1.20 -3.47
N ILE A 255 5.46 0.58 -4.13
CA ILE A 255 4.17 1.18 -4.46
C ILE A 255 3.02 0.28 -4.03
N LEU A 256 1.91 0.90 -3.65
CA LEU A 256 0.62 0.24 -3.37
C LEU A 256 -0.39 0.62 -4.45
N GLY A 257 -1.41 -0.21 -4.69
CA GLY A 257 -2.49 0.10 -5.63
C GLY A 257 -3.28 1.38 -5.30
N CYS A 258 -3.10 1.93 -4.09
CA CYS A 258 -3.67 3.18 -3.59
C CYS A 258 -2.63 4.29 -3.30
N THR A 259 -1.32 4.03 -3.44
CA THR A 259 -0.25 4.97 -3.02
C THR A 259 1.00 4.79 -3.89
N SER A 260 1.30 5.78 -4.73
CA SER A 260 2.45 5.81 -5.64
C SER A 260 3.16 7.18 -5.62
N PRO A 261 4.46 7.25 -5.94
CA PRO A 261 5.18 8.52 -6.00
C PRO A 261 4.72 9.39 -7.18
N ASN A 262 4.68 10.70 -6.94
CA ASN A 262 4.49 11.71 -7.98
C ASN A 262 5.86 12.06 -8.59
N LEU A 263 6.18 11.44 -9.73
CA LEU A 263 7.48 11.47 -10.38
C LEU A 263 7.75 12.77 -11.17
N SER A 264 6.73 13.60 -11.42
CA SER A 264 6.95 14.93 -12.02
C SER A 264 7.46 15.97 -11.01
N LYS A 265 7.73 15.57 -9.75
CA LYS A 265 8.44 16.37 -8.74
C LYS A 265 9.95 16.09 -8.74
N GLU A 266 10.42 15.09 -9.49
CA GLU A 266 11.83 14.74 -9.60
C GLU A 266 12.60 15.73 -10.49
N LEU A 267 13.86 16.01 -10.14
CA LEU A 267 14.69 17.00 -10.83
C LEU A 267 15.26 16.47 -12.15
N GLU A 268 15.37 15.16 -12.30
CA GLU A 268 15.89 14.51 -13.51
C GLU A 268 14.73 14.04 -14.40
N LYS A 269 14.86 14.23 -15.72
CA LYS A 269 13.89 13.67 -16.67
C LYS A 269 13.98 12.15 -16.64
N ILE A 270 12.89 11.53 -16.21
CA ILE A 270 12.63 10.09 -16.31
C ILE A 270 12.19 9.76 -17.75
N ASP A 271 12.74 8.69 -18.33
CA ASP A 271 12.34 8.18 -19.65
C ASP A 271 11.19 7.16 -19.56
N CYS A 272 11.14 6.35 -18.48
CA CYS A 272 10.09 5.37 -18.23
C CYS A 272 9.96 4.97 -16.74
N ILE A 273 8.79 4.41 -16.40
CA ILE A 273 8.57 3.62 -15.18
C ILE A 273 8.82 2.15 -15.53
N LEU A 274 9.58 1.44 -14.69
CA LEU A 274 9.72 -0.02 -14.76
C LEU A 274 9.21 -0.62 -13.44
N TYR A 275 8.09 -1.34 -13.51
CA TYR A 275 7.53 -2.07 -12.38
C TYR A 275 8.01 -3.52 -12.38
N LEU A 276 8.55 -3.96 -11.25
CA LEU A 276 8.91 -5.34 -10.98
C LEU A 276 7.79 -6.01 -10.18
N GLY A 277 7.09 -6.94 -10.82
CA GLY A 277 6.01 -7.71 -10.22
C GLY A 277 4.98 -8.20 -11.22
N ASP A 278 4.13 -9.11 -10.76
CA ASP A 278 2.93 -9.55 -11.49
C ASP A 278 1.75 -8.58 -11.30
N GLY A 279 0.68 -8.83 -12.05
CA GLY A 279 -0.53 -8.02 -12.06
C GLY A 279 -0.34 -6.59 -12.59
N ARG A 280 -1.46 -5.88 -12.79
CA ARG A 280 -1.46 -4.48 -13.23
C ARG A 280 -1.83 -3.50 -12.10
N PHE A 281 -2.65 -3.93 -11.15
CA PHE A 281 -3.19 -3.15 -10.02
C PHE A 281 -2.20 -2.19 -9.34
N HIS A 282 -0.99 -2.66 -9.02
CA HIS A 282 0.05 -1.84 -8.40
C HIS A 282 0.64 -0.79 -9.35
N LEU A 283 0.99 -1.20 -10.57
CA LEU A 283 1.50 -0.31 -11.61
C LEU A 283 0.47 0.74 -12.04
N GLU A 284 -0.81 0.39 -12.12
CA GLU A 284 -1.90 1.31 -12.42
C GLU A 284 -1.91 2.51 -11.48
N SER A 285 -1.65 2.32 -10.18
CA SER A 285 -1.49 3.45 -9.24
C SER A 285 -0.35 4.38 -9.63
N ALA A 286 0.73 3.88 -10.22
CA ALA A 286 1.82 4.71 -10.73
C ALA A 286 1.48 5.35 -12.09
N MET A 287 0.75 4.65 -12.98
CA MET A 287 0.30 5.17 -14.28
C MET A 287 -0.73 6.29 -14.13
N ILE A 288 -1.75 6.12 -13.28
CA ILE A 288 -2.78 7.13 -12.99
C ILE A 288 -2.13 8.44 -12.48
N HIS A 289 -1.13 8.31 -11.60
CA HIS A 289 -0.47 9.44 -10.95
C HIS A 289 0.64 10.10 -11.81
N ASN A 290 1.07 9.43 -12.88
CA ASN A 290 2.15 9.89 -13.77
C ASN A 290 1.78 9.63 -15.25
N PRO A 291 0.66 10.20 -15.75
CA PRO A 291 0.07 9.83 -17.04
C PRO A 291 0.98 10.06 -18.26
N SER A 292 1.99 10.92 -18.13
CA SER A 292 2.95 11.24 -19.20
C SER A 292 4.18 10.33 -19.27
N LEU A 293 4.35 9.37 -18.35
CA LEU A 293 5.50 8.46 -18.34
C LEU A 293 5.13 7.09 -18.95
N PRO A 294 5.87 6.60 -19.96
CA PRO A 294 5.73 5.23 -20.43
C PRO A 294 5.99 4.23 -19.31
N ALA A 295 5.03 3.34 -19.08
CA ALA A 295 5.13 2.27 -18.09
C ALA A 295 5.51 0.94 -18.75
N TYR A 296 6.31 0.16 -18.05
CA TYR A 296 6.65 -1.22 -18.39
C TYR A 296 6.53 -2.09 -17.15
N ARG A 297 6.02 -3.32 -17.32
CA ARG A 297 5.98 -4.35 -16.28
C ARG A 297 6.93 -5.46 -16.64
N TYR A 298 7.84 -5.81 -15.73
CA TYR A 298 8.54 -7.09 -15.78
C TYR A 298 7.87 -8.06 -14.80
N ASP A 299 7.29 -9.10 -15.37
CA ASP A 299 6.66 -10.21 -14.70
C ASP A 299 7.71 -11.30 -14.40
N PRO A 300 8.06 -11.56 -13.14
CA PRO A 300 9.12 -12.52 -12.82
C PRO A 300 8.72 -13.98 -13.01
N TYR A 301 7.41 -14.28 -13.03
CA TYR A 301 6.90 -15.65 -13.17
C TYR A 301 6.76 -16.03 -14.64
N SER A 302 6.10 -15.18 -15.44
CA SER A 302 6.00 -15.40 -16.89
C SER A 302 7.25 -14.99 -17.67
N ARG A 303 8.22 -14.33 -17.00
CA ARG A 303 9.51 -13.84 -17.55
C ARG A 303 9.33 -12.84 -18.70
N ARG A 304 8.23 -12.08 -18.70
CA ARG A 304 7.88 -11.13 -19.76
C ARG A 304 8.09 -9.69 -19.31
N LEU A 305 8.72 -8.90 -20.17
CA LEU A 305 8.60 -7.45 -20.14
C LEU A 305 7.46 -7.04 -21.07
N THR A 306 6.48 -6.28 -20.57
CA THR A 306 5.39 -5.70 -21.36
C THR A 306 5.42 -4.18 -21.26
N ARG A 307 5.05 -3.46 -22.32
CA ARG A 307 4.64 -2.05 -22.19
C ARG A 307 3.20 -2.01 -21.71
N GLU A 308 2.94 -1.24 -20.68
CA GLU A 308 1.62 -1.12 -20.06
C GLU A 308 1.05 0.28 -20.34
N THR A 309 -0.26 0.34 -20.58
CA THR A 309 -1.03 1.56 -20.83
C THR A 309 -2.21 1.64 -19.87
N TYR A 310 -2.77 2.85 -19.74
CA TYR A 310 -3.96 3.09 -18.93
C TYR A 310 -4.87 4.08 -19.65
N ASP A 311 -6.18 3.90 -19.56
CA ASP A 311 -7.16 4.82 -20.16
C ASP A 311 -7.46 5.96 -19.18
N HIS A 312 -6.62 7.00 -19.25
CA HIS A 312 -6.80 8.21 -18.45
C HIS A 312 -8.03 9.01 -18.88
N ASP A 313 -8.41 8.99 -20.16
CA ASP A 313 -9.55 9.78 -20.65
C ASP A 313 -10.88 9.20 -20.12
N THR A 314 -11.05 7.88 -20.16
CA THR A 314 -12.22 7.21 -19.56
C THR A 314 -12.25 7.41 -18.04
N LEU A 315 -11.11 7.24 -17.35
CA LEU A 315 -11.03 7.50 -15.90
C LEU A 315 -11.47 8.93 -15.57
N LEU A 316 -10.83 9.94 -16.16
CA LEU A 316 -11.11 11.34 -15.85
C LEU A 316 -12.54 11.73 -16.25
N SER A 317 -13.07 11.15 -17.34
CA SER A 317 -14.46 11.30 -17.78
C SER A 317 -15.45 10.75 -16.75
N ASP A 318 -15.29 9.49 -16.31
CA ASP A 318 -16.22 8.84 -15.39
C ASP A 318 -16.15 9.41 -13.97
N ARG A 319 -14.96 9.73 -13.47
CA ARG A 319 -14.82 10.43 -12.18
C ARG A 319 -15.43 11.84 -12.24
N SER A 320 -15.33 12.53 -13.38
CA SER A 320 -16.00 13.83 -13.57
C SER A 320 -17.53 13.71 -13.64
N LYS A 321 -18.07 12.68 -14.31
CA LYS A 321 -19.52 12.37 -14.31
C LYS A 321 -20.03 12.13 -12.88
N ALA A 322 -19.30 11.34 -12.09
CA ALA A 322 -19.64 11.07 -10.70
C ALA A 322 -19.65 12.34 -9.84
N LEU A 323 -18.65 13.23 -9.99
CA LEU A 323 -18.63 14.54 -9.32
C LEU A 323 -19.79 15.46 -9.72
N ILE A 324 -20.20 15.45 -11.00
CA ILE A 324 -21.32 16.26 -11.50
C ILE A 324 -22.65 15.75 -10.91
N GLN A 325 -22.87 14.43 -10.91
CA GLN A 325 -24.05 13.82 -10.29
C GLN A 325 -24.11 14.13 -8.78
N ALA A 326 -23.01 13.93 -8.05
CA ALA A 326 -22.90 14.19 -6.62
C ALA A 326 -23.26 15.63 -6.23
N LYS A 327 -22.87 16.63 -7.03
CA LYS A 327 -23.23 18.04 -6.80
C LYS A 327 -24.75 18.32 -6.85
N SER A 328 -25.55 17.42 -7.44
CA SER A 328 -27.01 17.51 -7.47
C SER A 328 -27.73 16.64 -6.42
N ALA A 329 -26.99 15.77 -5.72
CA ALA A 329 -27.55 14.79 -4.79
C ALA A 329 -28.02 15.44 -3.48
N LYS A 330 -29.31 15.24 -3.16
CA LYS A 330 -30.03 15.79 -2.01
C LYS A 330 -29.82 14.99 -0.72
N LYS A 331 -29.53 13.69 -0.82
CA LYS A 331 -29.22 12.82 0.32
C LYS A 331 -27.98 12.00 0.06
N TRP A 332 -27.03 12.03 0.98
CA TRP A 332 -25.74 11.36 0.87
C TRP A 332 -25.67 10.12 1.79
N GLY A 333 -24.75 9.20 1.49
CA GLY A 333 -24.44 8.06 2.34
C GLY A 333 -22.94 7.96 2.58
N LEU A 334 -22.52 7.94 3.84
CA LEU A 334 -21.12 7.85 4.25
C LEU A 334 -20.81 6.44 4.72
N ILE A 335 -19.94 5.74 3.99
CA ILE A 335 -19.54 4.36 4.29
C ILE A 335 -18.19 4.40 5.01
N LEU A 336 -18.13 3.88 6.24
CA LEU A 336 -16.88 3.64 6.94
C LEU A 336 -16.42 2.20 6.71
N GLY A 337 -15.21 2.03 6.16
CA GLY A 337 -14.61 0.71 5.93
C GLY A 337 -14.15 0.05 7.23
N SER A 338 -14.81 -1.04 7.62
CA SER A 338 -14.52 -1.81 8.84
C SER A 338 -13.57 -2.99 8.62
N LEU A 339 -13.12 -3.25 7.39
CA LEU A 339 -12.12 -4.29 7.11
C LEU A 339 -10.74 -3.83 7.64
N GLY A 340 -10.31 -4.45 8.74
CA GLY A 340 -9.08 -4.12 9.45
C GLY A 340 -8.99 -2.65 9.84
N ARG A 341 -8.13 -1.90 9.14
CA ARG A 341 -7.82 -0.48 9.40
C ARG A 341 -7.98 0.40 8.16
N GLN A 342 -8.77 0.00 7.16
CA GLN A 342 -8.99 0.80 5.95
C GLN A 342 -9.65 2.15 6.25
N GLY A 343 -10.69 2.16 7.09
CA GLY A 343 -11.44 3.37 7.44
C GLY A 343 -10.70 4.35 8.36
N ASN A 344 -11.17 5.60 8.34
CA ASN A 344 -10.70 6.68 9.21
C ASN A 344 -11.91 7.54 9.67
N PRO A 345 -12.30 7.47 10.96
CA PRO A 345 -13.41 8.26 11.50
C PRO A 345 -13.21 9.78 11.36
N HIS A 346 -11.99 10.31 11.46
CA HIS A 346 -11.74 11.75 11.28
C HIS A 346 -11.94 12.19 9.83
N THR A 347 -11.61 11.33 8.85
CA THR A 347 -11.92 11.57 7.43
C THR A 347 -13.43 11.62 7.20
N MET A 348 -14.19 10.76 7.90
CA MET A 348 -15.65 10.77 7.88
C MET A 348 -16.20 12.06 8.50
N THR A 349 -15.77 12.42 9.72
CA THR A 349 -16.21 13.64 10.42
C THR A 349 -15.91 14.93 9.65
N LEU A 350 -14.80 15.02 8.93
CA LEU A 350 -14.55 16.17 8.05
C LEU A 350 -15.63 16.32 6.96
N ILE A 351 -16.12 15.20 6.41
CA ILE A 351 -17.15 15.18 5.37
C ILE A 351 -18.53 15.44 5.99
N GLU A 352 -18.83 14.88 7.16
CA GLU A 352 -20.04 15.19 7.95
C GLU A 352 -20.13 16.71 8.25
N ASN A 353 -19.03 17.34 8.63
CA ASN A 353 -18.95 18.79 8.87
C ASN A 353 -19.22 19.59 7.58
N HIS A 354 -18.69 19.18 6.43
CA HIS A 354 -18.96 19.82 5.13
C HIS A 354 -20.41 19.63 4.64
N LEU A 355 -21.04 18.49 4.95
CA LEU A 355 -22.46 18.24 4.65
C LEU A 355 -23.38 19.06 5.56
N THR A 356 -23.03 19.16 6.85
CA THR A 356 -23.70 20.00 7.85
C THR A 356 -23.69 21.47 7.44
N GLU A 357 -22.53 22.02 7.03
CA GLU A 357 -22.40 23.40 6.56
C GLU A 357 -23.32 23.72 5.38
N ARG A 358 -23.64 22.71 4.55
CA ARG A 358 -24.48 22.82 3.36
C ARG A 358 -25.95 22.43 3.59
N GLY A 359 -26.32 21.99 4.80
CA GLY A 359 -27.66 21.50 5.11
C GLY A 359 -28.06 20.23 4.35
N ILE A 360 -27.09 19.45 3.86
CA ILE A 360 -27.34 18.23 3.09
C ILE A 360 -27.50 17.05 4.08
N PRO A 361 -28.65 16.36 4.15
CA PRO A 361 -28.83 15.19 5.00
C PRO A 361 -28.01 14.00 4.51
N TRP A 362 -27.53 13.17 5.45
CA TRP A 362 -26.83 11.93 5.14
C TRP A 362 -27.23 10.77 6.05
N VAL A 363 -26.76 9.57 5.72
CA VAL A 363 -26.79 8.38 6.57
C VAL A 363 -25.39 7.79 6.72
N ASN A 364 -25.10 7.21 7.89
CA ASN A 364 -23.83 6.54 8.18
C ASN A 364 -24.01 5.02 8.05
N LEU A 365 -23.10 4.37 7.33
CA LEU A 365 -23.10 2.94 7.06
C LEU A 365 -21.73 2.34 7.38
N LEU A 366 -21.70 1.17 8.03
CA LEU A 366 -20.46 0.45 8.35
C LEU A 366 -20.41 -0.82 7.49
N LEU A 367 -19.32 -1.03 6.74
CA LEU A 367 -19.13 -2.20 5.88
C LEU A 367 -17.68 -2.68 5.91
N SER A 368 -17.47 -4.00 6.00
CA SER A 368 -16.20 -4.64 5.67
C SER A 368 -15.94 -4.53 4.17
N GLU A 369 -16.92 -4.94 3.37
CA GLU A 369 -16.88 -4.97 1.91
C GLU A 369 -18.08 -4.25 1.27
N ILE A 370 -17.81 -3.54 0.18
CA ILE A 370 -18.72 -2.59 -0.47
C ILE A 370 -19.09 -3.13 -1.85
N PHE A 371 -20.32 -3.66 -1.98
CA PHE A 371 -20.82 -4.28 -3.21
C PHE A 371 -21.97 -3.47 -3.82
N PRO A 372 -22.07 -3.33 -5.16
CA PRO A 372 -23.14 -2.58 -5.82
C PRO A 372 -24.56 -2.98 -5.40
N GLY A 373 -24.86 -4.29 -5.39
CA GLY A 373 -26.16 -4.80 -4.97
C GLY A 373 -26.52 -4.46 -3.52
N LYS A 374 -25.52 -4.35 -2.62
CA LYS A 374 -25.76 -3.97 -1.22
C LYS A 374 -26.16 -2.50 -1.10
N LEU A 375 -25.51 -1.61 -1.87
CA LEU A 375 -25.86 -0.18 -1.87
C LEU A 375 -27.16 0.12 -2.65
N ALA A 376 -27.49 -0.69 -3.66
CA ALA A 376 -28.72 -0.56 -4.45
C ALA A 376 -30.01 -0.70 -3.62
N MET A 377 -29.97 -1.43 -2.50
CA MET A 377 -31.12 -1.59 -1.58
C MET A 377 -31.48 -0.33 -0.79
N MET A 378 -30.59 0.68 -0.75
CA MET A 378 -30.79 1.96 -0.05
C MET A 378 -31.02 3.07 -1.09
N SER A 379 -32.11 2.93 -1.85
CA SER A 379 -32.41 3.72 -3.06
C SER A 379 -32.70 5.20 -2.81
N ASP A 380 -32.94 5.59 -1.55
CA ASP A 380 -33.15 6.96 -1.10
C ASP A 380 -31.83 7.74 -0.93
N VAL A 381 -30.68 7.06 -0.96
CA VAL A 381 -29.36 7.70 -1.05
C VAL A 381 -29.05 8.03 -2.52
N GLU A 382 -28.74 9.29 -2.78
CA GLU A 382 -28.46 9.80 -4.13
C GLU A 382 -26.97 9.87 -4.46
N CYS A 383 -26.08 9.90 -3.46
CA CYS A 383 -24.63 9.85 -3.62
C CYS A 383 -23.95 9.11 -2.46
N TRP A 384 -23.01 8.22 -2.77
CA TRP A 384 -22.22 7.50 -1.77
C TRP A 384 -20.79 8.02 -1.68
N VAL A 385 -20.25 8.08 -0.48
CA VAL A 385 -18.83 8.31 -0.23
C VAL A 385 -18.29 7.14 0.58
N GLN A 386 -17.23 6.50 0.10
CA GLN A 386 -16.55 5.47 0.86
C GLN A 386 -15.26 6.00 1.50
N VAL A 387 -15.15 5.78 2.81
CA VAL A 387 -13.95 5.98 3.61
C VAL A 387 -13.36 4.60 3.87
N ALA A 388 -12.87 3.97 2.80
CA ALA A 388 -12.26 2.64 2.77
C ALA A 388 -11.13 2.64 1.70
N CYS A 389 -10.92 1.54 0.97
CA CYS A 389 -9.97 1.48 -0.14
C CYS A 389 -10.37 2.42 -1.30
N PRO A 390 -9.52 3.40 -1.71
CA PRO A 390 -9.89 4.35 -2.77
C PRO A 390 -10.14 3.68 -4.14
N ARG A 391 -9.54 2.52 -4.40
CA ARG A 391 -9.70 1.77 -5.67
C ARG A 391 -11.12 1.26 -5.91
N LEU A 392 -11.94 1.10 -4.86
CA LEU A 392 -13.37 0.78 -5.00
C LEU A 392 -14.15 1.84 -5.78
N SER A 393 -13.78 3.11 -5.64
CA SER A 393 -14.38 4.22 -6.40
C SER A 393 -13.73 4.39 -7.77
N ILE A 394 -12.40 4.25 -7.84
CA ILE A 394 -11.61 4.49 -9.05
C ILE A 394 -11.90 3.42 -10.12
N ASP A 395 -11.84 2.15 -9.74
CA ASP A 395 -11.93 1.02 -10.67
C ASP A 395 -13.38 0.55 -10.87
N TRP A 396 -14.17 0.53 -9.79
CA TRP A 396 -15.49 -0.11 -9.77
C TRP A 396 -16.64 0.90 -9.64
N GLY A 397 -16.34 2.20 -9.57
CA GLY A 397 -17.35 3.24 -9.31
C GLY A 397 -18.46 3.34 -10.36
N TYR A 398 -18.22 2.87 -11.60
CA TYR A 398 -19.24 2.79 -12.66
C TYR A 398 -20.26 1.67 -12.44
N ALA A 399 -19.93 0.65 -11.65
CA ALA A 399 -20.81 -0.51 -11.41
C ALA A 399 -21.90 -0.22 -10.36
N PHE A 400 -21.85 0.93 -9.69
CA PHE A 400 -22.82 1.34 -8.68
C PHE A 400 -23.95 2.18 -9.32
N PRO A 401 -25.23 1.96 -8.96
CA PRO A 401 -26.37 2.68 -9.55
C PRO A 401 -26.49 4.15 -9.11
N LYS A 402 -25.58 4.60 -8.24
CA LYS A 402 -25.43 5.95 -7.69
C LYS A 402 -23.93 6.24 -7.60
N PRO A 403 -23.47 7.49 -7.78
CA PRO A 403 -22.05 7.81 -7.76
C PRO A 403 -21.39 7.39 -6.44
N LEU A 404 -20.34 6.58 -6.52
CA LEU A 404 -19.48 6.19 -5.39
C LEU A 404 -18.18 6.98 -5.44
N LEU A 405 -18.00 7.91 -4.50
CA LEU A 405 -16.85 8.80 -4.40
C LEU A 405 -15.81 8.32 -3.38
N THR A 406 -14.53 8.59 -3.68
CA THR A 406 -13.47 8.61 -2.66
C THR A 406 -13.66 9.80 -1.69
N PRO A 407 -12.98 9.82 -0.53
CA PRO A 407 -13.03 10.97 0.38
C PRO A 407 -12.45 12.25 -0.24
N TYR A 408 -11.46 12.11 -1.13
CA TYR A 408 -10.91 13.22 -1.91
C TYR A 408 -11.97 13.85 -2.81
N GLU A 409 -12.66 13.04 -3.61
CA GLU A 409 -13.70 13.48 -4.53
C GLU A 409 -14.92 14.09 -3.81
N ALA A 410 -15.32 13.52 -2.68
CA ALA A 410 -16.37 14.11 -1.84
C ALA A 410 -15.99 15.52 -1.40
N LEU A 411 -14.75 15.74 -0.96
CA LEU A 411 -14.25 17.07 -0.60
C LEU A 411 -14.10 18.01 -1.82
N VAL A 412 -13.86 17.49 -3.03
CA VAL A 412 -13.90 18.30 -4.27
C VAL A 412 -15.34 18.72 -4.61
N ALA A 413 -16.32 17.81 -4.53
CA ALA A 413 -17.73 18.12 -4.74
C ALA A 413 -18.27 19.12 -3.68
N LEU A 414 -17.84 18.98 -2.43
CA LEU A 414 -18.22 19.83 -1.30
C LEU A 414 -17.37 21.11 -1.17
N GLY A 415 -16.40 21.35 -2.07
CA GLY A 415 -15.60 22.58 -2.13
C GLY A 415 -14.49 22.72 -1.06
N GLY A 416 -14.20 21.63 -0.35
CA GLY A 416 -13.12 21.53 0.64
C GLY A 416 -11.74 21.20 0.07
N ARG A 417 -11.66 20.69 -1.17
CA ARG A 417 -10.39 20.42 -1.87
C ARG A 417 -10.45 20.85 -3.34
N GLN A 418 -9.27 21.12 -3.90
CA GLN A 418 -9.06 21.40 -5.32
C GLN A 418 -9.18 20.10 -6.14
N GLY A 419 -9.95 20.15 -7.23
CA GLY A 419 -10.09 19.03 -8.17
C GLY A 419 -8.92 18.95 -9.16
N TRP A 420 -8.79 17.81 -9.85
CA TRP A 420 -7.81 17.60 -10.92
C TRP A 420 -8.13 18.37 -12.21
N ASP A 421 -9.40 18.73 -12.44
CA ASP A 421 -9.86 19.37 -13.68
C ASP A 421 -9.11 20.69 -13.93
N LEU A 422 -8.41 20.75 -15.07
CA LEU A 422 -7.70 21.93 -15.56
C LEU A 422 -8.61 23.16 -15.63
N LYS A 423 -9.89 22.99 -16.01
CA LYS A 423 -10.87 24.08 -16.09
C LYS A 423 -11.29 24.63 -14.73
N ALA A 424 -11.07 23.86 -13.66
CA ALA A 424 -11.29 24.26 -12.28
C ALA A 424 -9.99 24.73 -11.58
N GLY A 425 -8.85 24.78 -12.28
CA GLY A 425 -7.53 25.11 -11.71
C GLY A 425 -6.74 23.92 -11.14
N GLY A 426 -7.06 22.69 -11.52
CA GLY A 426 -6.21 21.51 -11.27
C GLY A 426 -5.03 21.38 -12.24
N ASP A 427 -4.22 20.32 -12.10
CA ASP A 427 -3.07 20.01 -12.98
C ASP A 427 -3.36 18.92 -14.03
N GLY A 428 -4.63 18.49 -14.16
CA GLY A 428 -5.08 17.44 -15.08
C GLY A 428 -4.85 16.01 -14.59
N ARG A 429 -4.28 15.82 -13.39
CA ARG A 429 -3.83 14.52 -12.88
C ARG A 429 -4.74 14.01 -11.76
N TYR A 430 -5.20 12.77 -11.86
CA TYR A 430 -5.85 12.12 -10.73
C TYR A 430 -4.79 11.71 -9.68
N PRO A 431 -4.89 12.15 -8.41
CA PRO A 431 -3.85 11.89 -7.40
C PRO A 431 -3.96 10.47 -6.84
N MET A 432 -2.79 9.85 -6.60
CA MET A 432 -2.67 8.52 -5.98
C MET A 432 -1.65 8.53 -4.83
N ASP A 433 -1.68 9.52 -3.96
CA ASP A 433 -0.86 9.60 -2.74
C ASP A 433 -1.69 9.41 -1.45
N TYR A 434 -2.81 8.66 -1.51
CA TYR A 434 -3.79 8.54 -0.42
C TYR A 434 -3.20 8.21 0.95
N TYR A 435 -2.26 7.25 1.03
CA TYR A 435 -1.59 6.91 2.30
C TYR A 435 -0.14 7.41 2.36
N GLY A 436 0.23 8.41 1.54
CA GLY A 436 1.43 9.20 1.77
C GLY A 436 1.33 10.02 3.07
N LYS A 437 2.47 10.42 3.62
CA LYS A 437 2.58 11.11 4.93
C LYS A 437 1.70 12.36 5.06
N GLU A 438 1.58 13.14 3.99
CA GLU A 438 0.71 14.32 3.87
C GLU A 438 -0.41 14.09 2.82
N GLY A 439 -0.86 12.82 2.70
CA GLY A 439 -1.72 12.30 1.65
C GLY A 439 -3.22 12.55 1.82
N LEU A 440 -4.00 12.10 0.84
CA LEU A 440 -5.43 12.41 0.72
C LEU A 440 -6.38 11.49 1.50
N GLY A 441 -5.93 10.31 1.93
CA GLY A 441 -6.78 9.23 2.46
C GLY A 441 -6.98 9.23 3.98
N ARG A 442 -6.16 9.95 4.75
CA ARG A 442 -6.26 10.01 6.22
C ARG A 442 -6.20 11.45 6.73
N VAL A 443 -7.30 11.91 7.31
CA VAL A 443 -7.41 13.14 8.09
C VAL A 443 -6.98 12.87 9.54
N ARG A 444 -6.37 13.85 10.20
CA ARG A 444 -6.01 13.81 11.63
C ARG A 444 -7.10 14.51 12.47
N VAL A 445 -7.15 14.27 13.78
CA VAL A 445 -8.22 14.81 14.65
C VAL A 445 -8.27 16.35 14.63
N GLU A 446 -7.10 16.98 14.57
CA GLU A 446 -6.87 18.42 14.47
C GLU A 446 -7.20 19.02 13.08
N GLU A 447 -7.56 18.18 12.10
CA GLU A 447 -7.86 18.57 10.71
C GLU A 447 -9.31 18.33 10.28
N THR A 448 -10.19 17.97 11.22
CA THR A 448 -11.63 17.72 10.98
C THR A 448 -12.45 18.99 10.71
N GLY A 449 -11.89 20.18 10.96
CA GLY A 449 -12.57 21.46 10.74
C GLY A 449 -12.70 21.83 9.26
N VAL A 450 -13.86 22.35 8.88
CA VAL A 450 -14.17 22.80 7.51
C VAL A 450 -13.15 23.83 7.02
N ARG A 451 -12.60 23.60 5.83
CA ARG A 451 -11.76 24.56 5.09
C ARG A 451 -12.36 24.69 3.69
N ARG A 452 -12.57 25.92 3.19
CA ARG A 452 -13.07 26.15 1.82
C ARG A 452 -11.91 26.54 0.91
N VAL A 453 -11.82 25.94 -0.27
CA VAL A 453 -10.91 26.41 -1.32
C VAL A 453 -11.51 27.65 -1.97
N LYS A 454 -10.70 28.68 -2.24
CA LYS A 454 -11.15 29.83 -3.04
C LYS A 454 -11.43 29.34 -4.46
N ALA A 455 -12.63 29.57 -4.98
CA ALA A 455 -12.90 29.36 -6.40
C ALA A 455 -11.91 30.20 -7.22
N VAL A 456 -11.29 29.58 -8.22
CA VAL A 456 -10.61 30.31 -9.30
C VAL A 456 -11.70 31.02 -10.10
N ALA A 457 -11.49 32.31 -10.37
CA ALA A 457 -12.47 33.20 -10.99
C ALA A 457 -12.37 33.18 -12.53
#